data_AF-A0A7W0NRR3-F1
#
_entry.id   AF-A0A7W0NRR3-F1
#
_cell.length_a   1.000
_cell.length_b   1.000
_cell.length_c   1.000
_cell.angle_alpha   90.00
_cell.angle_beta   90.00
_cell.angle_gamma   90.00
#
_symmetry.space_group_name_H-M   'P 1'
#
loop_
_entity.id
_entity.type
_entity.pdbx_description
1 polymer ?
#
loop_
_entity_poly.entity_id
_entity_poly.type
_entity_poly.pdbx_seq_one_letter_code
_entity_poly.pdbx_strand_id
1 'polypeptide(L)'
;MTLAFPSKPKGAALIIVLAFVVILSGIVVAYLARTTTDRQLANGSFNNVKADELAKSAIDLVVADFKQEIANGPTITSANVLPQRSPKPSVGSLPGIPNLIRRSVRSDGIPPPAVGSKASAVNSTVDVSANGRFVSLARLNTHYLIPKVNTGDTGTDPILGGFPAPNYWSPDWVIVTRNGPQAFPSWLNSLADSTPANGGYAIGRYAYAVYDEAGLLDMNAAGLPSPTPGVADIGRKGVIALADLTAMKITPTSQPSASALSKIVAWRNYASLPSTGVFPSSIL
;
A
#
# COMPACT_ATOMS: atom_id res chain seq x y z
N MET A 1 71.59 6.83 -64.50
CA MET A 1 70.12 7.04 -64.41
C MET A 1 69.60 6.10 -63.33
N THR A 2 69.56 6.57 -62.08
CA THR A 2 69.24 5.75 -60.91
C THR A 2 67.80 6.03 -60.53
N LEU A 3 66.91 5.06 -60.75
CA LEU A 3 65.50 5.15 -60.41
C LEU A 3 65.31 5.01 -58.90
N ALA A 4 64.86 6.08 -58.25
CA ALA A 4 64.43 6.06 -56.85
C ALA A 4 63.05 5.41 -56.75
N PHE A 5 62.93 4.29 -56.03
CA PHE A 5 61.64 3.67 -55.72
C PHE A 5 61.00 4.38 -54.51
N PRO A 6 59.72 4.80 -54.59
CA PRO A 6 59.04 5.46 -53.48
C PRO A 6 58.79 4.49 -52.32
N SER A 7 59.09 4.93 -51.10
CA SER A 7 58.77 4.19 -49.87
C SER A 7 57.25 4.15 -49.63
N LYS A 8 56.68 2.95 -49.43
CA LYS A 8 55.26 2.77 -49.12
C LYS A 8 54.93 3.30 -47.71
N PRO A 9 53.92 4.17 -47.51
CA PRO A 9 53.58 4.73 -46.21
C PRO A 9 52.89 3.68 -45.33
N LYS A 10 53.67 2.95 -44.52
CA LYS A 10 53.14 1.91 -43.61
C LYS A 10 52.26 2.46 -42.47
N GLY A 11 52.35 3.74 -42.15
CA GLY A 11 51.58 4.38 -41.07
C GLY A 11 50.10 4.67 -41.41
N ALA A 12 49.80 5.01 -42.66
CA ALA A 12 48.43 5.36 -43.07
C ALA A 12 47.48 4.14 -43.02
N ALA A 13 47.96 2.96 -43.42
CA ALA A 13 47.20 1.72 -43.36
C ALA A 13 46.84 1.35 -41.91
N LEU A 14 47.75 1.57 -40.95
CA LEU A 14 47.50 1.28 -39.54
C LEU A 14 46.40 2.19 -38.97
N ILE A 15 46.42 3.48 -39.29
CA ILE A 15 45.41 4.45 -38.84
C ILE A 15 44.02 4.09 -39.39
N ILE A 16 43.93 3.72 -40.67
CA ILE A 16 42.66 3.32 -41.29
C ILE A 16 42.09 2.07 -40.63
N VAL A 17 42.93 1.04 -40.40
CA VAL A 17 42.49 -0.19 -39.72
C VAL A 17 42.04 0.10 -38.30
N LEU A 18 42.78 0.93 -37.55
CA LEU A 18 42.40 1.32 -36.19
C LEU A 18 41.05 2.06 -36.19
N ALA A 19 40.83 2.98 -37.13
CA ALA A 19 39.56 3.69 -37.26
C ALA A 19 38.39 2.72 -37.53
N PHE A 20 38.57 1.73 -38.41
CA PHE A 20 37.55 0.70 -38.65
C PHE A 20 37.28 -0.16 -37.42
N VAL A 21 38.31 -0.55 -36.67
CA VAL A 21 38.15 -1.33 -35.43
C VAL A 21 37.40 -0.53 -34.36
N VAL A 22 37.71 0.76 -34.22
CA VAL A 22 37.01 1.66 -33.28
C VAL A 22 35.54 1.82 -33.67
N ILE A 23 35.25 2.05 -34.96
CA ILE A 23 33.87 2.15 -35.46
C ILE A 23 33.11 0.85 -35.22
N LEU A 24 33.71 -0.29 -35.58
CA LEU A 24 33.08 -1.61 -35.37
C LEU A 24 32.81 -1.87 -33.89
N SER A 25 33.77 -1.57 -33.02
CA SER A 25 33.62 -1.71 -31.57
C SER A 25 32.51 -0.80 -31.04
N GLY A 26 32.46 0.45 -31.50
CA GLY A 26 31.40 1.40 -31.14
C GLY A 26 30.01 0.91 -31.55
N ILE A 27 29.87 0.34 -32.75
CA ILE A 27 28.62 -0.25 -33.22
C ILE A 27 28.21 -1.45 -32.36
N VAL A 28 29.14 -2.35 -32.03
CA VAL A 28 28.87 -3.52 -31.18
C VAL A 28 28.43 -3.09 -29.78
N VAL A 29 29.13 -2.14 -29.16
CA VAL A 29 28.76 -1.62 -27.83
C VAL A 29 27.39 -0.95 -27.88
N ALA A 30 27.11 -0.12 -28.89
CA ALA A 30 25.81 0.53 -29.03
C ALA A 30 24.67 -0.48 -29.20
N TYR A 31 24.85 -1.53 -29.99
CA TYR A 31 23.87 -2.59 -30.17
C TYR A 31 23.60 -3.36 -28.87
N LEU A 32 24.66 -3.74 -28.15
CA LEU A 32 24.54 -4.46 -26.88
C LEU A 32 23.91 -3.59 -25.78
N ALA A 33 24.29 -2.30 -25.71
CA ALA A 33 23.69 -1.34 -24.78
C ALA A 33 22.19 -1.21 -25.02
N ARG A 34 21.77 -1.01 -26.28
CA ARG A 34 20.35 -0.92 -26.64
C ARG A 34 19.59 -2.22 -26.31
N THR A 35 20.12 -3.36 -26.71
CA THR A 35 19.47 -4.67 -26.47
C THR A 35 19.32 -4.97 -24.97
N THR A 36 20.31 -4.59 -24.16
CA THR A 36 20.25 -4.77 -22.70
C THR A 36 19.17 -3.90 -22.08
N THR A 37 19.09 -2.62 -22.47
CA THR A 37 18.04 -1.71 -22.02
C THR A 37 16.65 -2.20 -22.41
N ASP A 38 16.46 -2.61 -23.67
CA ASP A 38 15.18 -3.09 -24.17
C ASP A 38 14.73 -4.36 -23.42
N ARG A 39 15.65 -5.29 -23.12
CA ARG A 39 15.35 -6.48 -22.30
C ARG A 39 14.99 -6.14 -20.87
N GLN A 40 15.71 -5.20 -20.24
CA GLN A 40 15.40 -4.77 -18.88
C GLN A 40 14.03 -4.11 -18.80
N LEU A 41 13.70 -3.25 -19.76
CA LEU A 41 12.39 -2.61 -19.86
C LEU A 41 11.28 -3.63 -20.10
N ALA A 42 11.49 -4.57 -21.03
CA ALA A 42 10.54 -5.64 -21.31
C ALA A 42 10.28 -6.51 -20.07
N ASN A 43 11.33 -6.90 -19.34
CA ASN A 43 11.21 -7.66 -18.10
C ASN A 43 10.47 -6.87 -17.01
N GLY A 44 10.76 -5.57 -16.86
CA GLY A 44 10.06 -4.70 -15.93
C GLY A 44 8.56 -4.59 -16.24
N SER A 45 8.22 -4.34 -17.51
CA SER A 45 6.84 -4.26 -17.98
C SER A 45 6.09 -5.59 -17.76
N PHE A 46 6.71 -6.71 -18.13
CA PHE A 46 6.12 -8.04 -17.95
C PHE A 46 5.88 -8.38 -16.48
N ASN A 47 6.82 -8.05 -15.59
CA ASN A 47 6.64 -8.25 -14.15
C ASN A 47 5.55 -7.35 -13.56
N ASN A 48 5.41 -6.12 -14.06
CA ASN A 48 4.33 -5.22 -13.65
C ASN A 48 2.96 -5.77 -14.06
N VAL A 49 2.81 -6.24 -15.31
CA VAL A 49 1.56 -6.87 -15.77
C VAL A 49 1.25 -8.11 -14.96
N LYS A 50 2.24 -8.97 -14.69
CA LYS A 50 2.03 -10.15 -13.82
C LYS A 50 1.58 -9.77 -12.41
N ALA A 51 2.16 -8.74 -11.83
CA ALA A 51 1.79 -8.28 -10.50
C ALA A 51 0.37 -7.69 -10.48
N ASP A 52 -0.02 -6.97 -11.53
CA ASP A 52 -1.36 -6.39 -11.68
C ASP A 52 -2.44 -7.47 -11.86
N GLU A 53 -2.20 -8.46 -12.72
CA GLU A 53 -3.11 -9.59 -12.90
C GLU A 53 -3.23 -10.44 -11.63
N LEU A 54 -2.12 -10.66 -10.91
CA LEU A 54 -2.14 -11.30 -9.61
C LEU A 54 -2.96 -10.49 -8.58
N ALA A 55 -2.81 -9.16 -8.57
CA ALA A 55 -3.54 -8.28 -7.67
C ALA A 55 -5.05 -8.27 -7.95
N LYS A 56 -5.45 -8.20 -9.23
CA LYS A 56 -6.87 -8.33 -9.63
C LYS A 56 -7.45 -9.68 -9.21
N SER A 57 -6.74 -10.77 -9.48
CA SER A 57 -7.16 -12.10 -9.05
C SER A 57 -7.28 -12.22 -7.53
N ALA A 58 -6.35 -11.61 -6.78
CA ALA A 58 -6.41 -11.57 -5.33
C ALA A 58 -7.64 -10.79 -4.83
N ILE A 59 -7.99 -9.67 -5.47
CA ILE A 59 -9.19 -8.90 -5.16
C ILE A 59 -10.44 -9.75 -5.40
N ASP A 60 -10.53 -10.43 -6.54
CA ASP A 60 -11.67 -11.30 -6.86
C ASP A 60 -11.85 -12.43 -5.84
N LEU A 61 -10.75 -13.04 -5.38
CA LEU A 61 -10.78 -14.06 -4.34
C LEU A 61 -11.30 -13.50 -3.00
N VAL A 62 -10.78 -12.35 -2.57
CA VAL A 62 -11.21 -11.71 -1.31
C VAL A 62 -12.68 -11.28 -1.38
N VAL A 63 -13.13 -10.74 -2.52
CA VAL A 63 -14.52 -10.38 -2.75
C VAL A 63 -15.41 -11.62 -2.79
N ALA A 64 -14.95 -12.72 -3.39
CA ALA A 64 -15.69 -14.00 -3.39
C ALA A 64 -15.85 -14.54 -1.97
N ASP A 65 -14.81 -14.48 -1.13
CA ASP A 65 -14.87 -14.89 0.27
C ASP A 65 -15.91 -14.05 1.05
N PHE A 66 -15.97 -12.73 0.82
CA PHE A 66 -17.01 -11.88 1.43
C PHE A 66 -18.41 -12.14 0.89
N LYS A 67 -18.57 -12.40 -0.41
CA LYS A 67 -19.86 -12.78 -0.99
C LYS A 67 -20.35 -14.11 -0.43
N GLN A 68 -19.46 -15.08 -0.28
CA GLN A 68 -19.76 -16.37 0.33
C GLN A 68 -20.18 -16.20 1.79
N GLU A 69 -19.49 -15.33 2.54
CA GLU A 69 -19.86 -15.00 3.90
C GLU A 69 -21.26 -14.36 4.01
N ILE A 70 -21.60 -13.42 3.11
CA ILE A 70 -22.94 -12.81 3.06
C ILE A 70 -24.00 -13.86 2.70
N ALA A 71 -23.70 -14.73 1.72
CA ALA A 71 -24.63 -15.77 1.27
C ALA A 71 -24.90 -16.84 2.34
N ASN A 72 -23.88 -17.19 3.14
CA ASN A 72 -23.99 -18.15 4.24
C ASN A 72 -24.46 -17.51 5.55
N GLY A 73 -24.59 -16.18 5.58
CA GLY A 73 -25.01 -15.43 6.76
C GLY A 73 -26.48 -15.64 7.11
N PRO A 74 -26.87 -15.32 8.37
CA PRO A 74 -28.27 -15.32 8.75
C PRO A 74 -29.06 -14.28 7.93
N THR A 75 -30.40 -14.33 7.97
CA THR A 75 -31.29 -13.42 7.23
C THR A 75 -30.79 -11.97 7.30
N ILE A 76 -30.66 -11.33 6.14
CA ILE A 76 -30.13 -9.97 6.06
C ILE A 76 -31.08 -9.01 6.80
N THR A 77 -30.50 -8.25 7.71
CA THR A 77 -31.05 -7.18 8.53
C THR A 77 -30.12 -5.98 8.39
N SER A 78 -30.55 -4.79 8.83
CA SER A 78 -29.67 -3.61 8.88
C SER A 78 -28.42 -3.79 9.75
N ALA A 79 -28.38 -4.81 10.62
CA ALA A 79 -27.27 -5.11 11.52
C ALA A 79 -26.20 -6.07 10.95
N ASN A 80 -26.50 -6.81 9.87
CA ASN A 80 -25.62 -7.84 9.28
C ASN A 80 -25.53 -7.75 7.74
N VAL A 81 -25.92 -6.62 7.13
CA VAL A 81 -25.73 -6.37 5.69
C VAL A 81 -24.25 -6.18 5.32
N LEU A 82 -23.38 -5.99 6.31
CA LEU A 82 -21.93 -5.83 6.14
C LEU A 82 -21.20 -7.14 6.48
N PRO A 83 -20.05 -7.43 5.85
CA PRO A 83 -19.18 -8.52 6.28
C PRO A 83 -18.84 -8.42 7.77
N GLN A 84 -18.75 -9.57 8.43
CA GLN A 84 -18.32 -9.70 9.81
C GLN A 84 -16.88 -9.22 9.97
N ARG A 85 -16.70 -8.22 10.84
CA ARG A 85 -15.39 -7.62 11.14
C ARG A 85 -14.56 -8.59 12.00
N SER A 86 -13.33 -8.89 11.58
CA SER A 86 -12.36 -9.71 12.31
C SER A 86 -10.92 -9.23 12.12
N PRO A 87 -10.09 -9.18 13.17
CA PRO A 87 -10.48 -9.26 14.58
C PRO A 87 -11.32 -8.03 14.91
N LYS A 88 -12.52 -8.22 15.48
CA LYS A 88 -13.25 -7.13 16.13
C LYS A 88 -12.47 -6.83 17.41
N PRO A 89 -11.72 -5.72 17.53
CA PRO A 89 -11.55 -5.16 18.86
C PRO A 89 -12.98 -5.01 19.39
N SER A 90 -13.28 -5.63 20.52
CA SER A 90 -14.57 -5.44 21.19
C SER A 90 -14.84 -3.94 21.24
N VAL A 91 -16.08 -3.50 21.05
CA VAL A 91 -16.38 -2.07 21.14
C VAL A 91 -15.91 -1.58 22.52
N GLY A 92 -14.92 -0.69 22.57
CA GLY A 92 -14.28 -0.26 23.81
C GLY A 92 -13.04 -1.04 24.27
N SER A 93 -12.63 -2.12 23.60
CA SER A 93 -11.29 -2.70 23.82
C SER A 93 -10.27 -1.85 23.09
N LEU A 94 -9.39 -1.22 23.86
CA LEU A 94 -8.32 -0.44 23.31
C LEU A 94 -7.12 -1.33 23.03
N PRO A 95 -6.48 -1.14 21.86
CA PRO A 95 -6.84 -0.23 20.79
C PRO A 95 -7.84 -0.91 19.85
N GLY A 96 -8.91 -0.19 19.50
CA GLY A 96 -9.79 -0.60 18.43
C GLY A 96 -9.41 0.10 17.14
N ILE A 97 -9.32 -0.61 16.01
CA ILE A 97 -9.39 0.01 14.68
C ILE A 97 -10.85 -0.09 14.24
N PRO A 98 -11.64 1.00 14.31
CA PRO A 98 -13.08 0.92 14.06
C PRO A 98 -13.40 0.46 12.65
N ASN A 99 -12.57 0.84 11.68
CA ASN A 99 -12.85 0.64 10.26
C ASN A 99 -12.18 -0.61 9.68
N LEU A 100 -11.35 -1.35 10.41
CA LEU A 100 -10.75 -2.57 9.86
C LEU A 100 -11.80 -3.69 9.81
N ILE A 101 -12.12 -4.15 8.61
CA ILE A 101 -13.02 -5.28 8.39
C ILE A 101 -12.26 -6.60 8.49
N ARG A 102 -11.18 -6.74 7.72
CA ARG A 102 -10.38 -7.97 7.68
C ARG A 102 -8.96 -7.70 7.23
N ARG A 103 -8.05 -8.58 7.58
CA ARG A 103 -6.71 -8.62 6.98
C ARG A 103 -6.28 -10.07 6.76
N SER A 104 -5.25 -10.29 5.97
CA SER A 104 -4.64 -11.62 5.86
C SER A 104 -3.89 -11.97 7.14
N VAL A 105 -4.31 -13.05 7.81
CA VAL A 105 -3.66 -13.57 9.03
C VAL A 105 -3.59 -15.08 8.96
N ARG A 106 -2.47 -15.64 9.37
CA ARG A 106 -2.30 -17.09 9.51
C ARG A 106 -3.27 -17.64 10.56
N SER A 107 -3.79 -18.84 10.31
CA SER A 107 -4.68 -19.53 11.27
C SER A 107 -5.84 -18.63 11.73
N ASP A 108 -6.49 -17.96 10.78
CA ASP A 108 -7.61 -17.05 11.05
C ASP A 108 -8.82 -17.82 11.58
N GLY A 109 -8.93 -17.92 12.91
CA GLY A 109 -9.97 -18.65 13.64
C GLY A 109 -11.31 -17.92 13.70
N ILE A 110 -11.69 -17.25 12.62
CA ILE A 110 -12.95 -16.51 12.55
C ILE A 110 -14.15 -17.49 12.53
N PRO A 111 -15.20 -17.26 13.33
CA PRO A 111 -16.34 -18.16 13.36
C PRO A 111 -17.20 -18.02 12.08
N PRO A 112 -17.83 -19.11 11.61
CA PRO A 112 -18.81 -19.07 10.52
C PRO A 112 -19.92 -18.04 10.81
N PRO A 113 -20.48 -17.36 9.78
CA PRO A 113 -20.40 -17.66 8.34
C PRO A 113 -19.13 -17.13 7.65
N ALA A 114 -18.28 -16.43 8.38
CA ALA A 114 -17.13 -15.77 7.80
C ALA A 114 -16.05 -16.76 7.33
N VAL A 115 -15.42 -16.43 6.21
CA VAL A 115 -14.35 -17.23 5.62
C VAL A 115 -13.01 -16.76 6.16
N GLY A 116 -12.29 -17.67 6.83
CA GLY A 116 -10.95 -17.41 7.35
C GLY A 116 -9.94 -17.16 6.23
N SER A 117 -8.97 -16.29 6.51
CA SER A 117 -7.89 -15.99 5.58
C SER A 117 -7.08 -17.24 5.19
N LYS A 118 -6.63 -17.27 3.93
CA LYS A 118 -5.73 -18.30 3.37
C LYS A 118 -4.24 -17.99 3.59
N ALA A 119 -3.93 -17.09 4.54
CA ALA A 119 -2.57 -16.61 4.74
C ALA A 119 -1.68 -17.69 5.35
N SER A 120 -0.44 -17.73 4.89
CA SER A 120 0.61 -18.57 5.45
C SER A 120 1.24 -17.89 6.66
N ALA A 121 1.97 -18.64 7.47
CA ALA A 121 2.72 -18.09 8.61
C ALA A 121 4.00 -17.35 8.19
N VAL A 122 3.92 -16.55 7.13
CA VAL A 122 5.00 -15.75 6.55
C VAL A 122 4.54 -14.31 6.56
N ASN A 123 5.19 -13.46 7.35
CA ASN A 123 4.75 -12.13 7.68
C ASN A 123 5.47 -11.05 6.86
N SER A 124 4.78 -9.98 6.49
CA SER A 124 5.31 -8.96 5.58
C SER A 124 6.40 -8.05 6.16
N THR A 125 6.59 -8.02 7.49
CA THR A 125 7.62 -7.18 8.15
C THR A 125 8.83 -7.95 8.63
N VAL A 126 8.69 -9.22 9.02
CA VAL A 126 9.81 -10.04 9.57
C VAL A 126 10.35 -11.05 8.58
N ASP A 127 9.50 -11.61 7.71
CA ASP A 127 9.92 -12.60 6.72
C ASP A 127 10.32 -11.88 5.43
N VAL A 128 11.56 -11.38 5.43
CA VAL A 128 12.15 -10.68 4.29
C VAL A 128 12.18 -11.59 3.07
N SER A 129 11.97 -10.99 1.91
CA SER A 129 12.19 -11.66 0.63
C SER A 129 13.66 -12.05 0.48
N ALA A 130 13.97 -13.01 -0.40
CA ALA A 130 15.35 -13.44 -0.66
C ALA A 130 16.31 -12.31 -1.06
N ASN A 131 15.80 -11.19 -1.58
CA ASN A 131 16.57 -9.98 -1.89
C ASN A 131 16.61 -8.95 -0.74
N GLY A 132 16.24 -9.35 0.49
CA GLY A 132 16.20 -8.49 1.68
C GLY A 132 15.02 -7.52 1.75
N ARG A 133 14.08 -7.54 0.78
CA ARG A 133 12.95 -6.60 0.76
C ARG A 133 11.80 -7.07 1.63
N PHE A 134 11.23 -6.16 2.40
CA PHE A 134 10.02 -6.34 3.20
C PHE A 134 9.12 -5.09 3.09
N VAL A 135 7.89 -5.20 3.57
CA VAL A 135 6.97 -4.06 3.66
C VAL A 135 6.95 -3.59 5.10
N SER A 136 7.45 -2.38 5.37
CA SER A 136 7.46 -1.83 6.73
C SER A 136 6.04 -1.53 7.22
N LEU A 137 5.86 -1.51 8.54
CA LEU A 137 4.60 -1.11 9.17
C LEU A 137 4.18 0.32 8.78
N ALA A 138 5.13 1.26 8.73
CA ALA A 138 4.91 2.61 8.23
C ALA A 138 4.37 2.61 6.78
N ARG A 139 4.98 1.80 5.90
CA ARG A 139 4.53 1.68 4.49
C ARG A 139 3.12 1.10 4.39
N LEU A 140 2.75 0.18 5.28
CA LEU A 140 1.38 -0.35 5.32
C LEU A 140 0.37 0.71 5.78
N ASN A 141 0.78 1.65 6.64
CA ASN A 141 -0.10 2.67 7.20
C ASN A 141 0.01 4.03 6.49
N THR A 142 0.47 4.08 5.25
CA THR A 142 0.48 5.33 4.46
C THR A 142 -0.92 5.90 4.22
N HIS A 143 -1.95 5.05 4.37
CA HIS A 143 -3.36 5.43 4.28
C HIS A 143 -3.93 6.02 5.59
N TYR A 144 -3.17 6.06 6.70
CA TYR A 144 -3.59 6.63 7.99
C TYR A 144 -4.89 6.06 8.60
N LEU A 145 -5.26 4.82 8.25
CA LEU A 145 -6.44 4.15 8.84
C LEU A 145 -6.08 3.38 10.11
N ILE A 146 -4.79 3.30 10.45
CA ILE A 146 -4.30 2.83 11.75
C ILE A 146 -3.77 4.05 12.51
N PRO A 147 -4.19 4.27 13.77
CA PRO A 147 -3.65 5.35 14.58
C PRO A 147 -2.13 5.28 14.66
N LYS A 148 -1.48 6.44 14.60
CA LYS A 148 -0.02 6.52 14.69
C LYS A 148 0.48 6.42 16.12
N VAL A 149 1.71 5.93 16.29
CA VAL A 149 2.42 5.94 17.58
C VAL A 149 2.84 7.35 17.99
N ASN A 150 3.34 8.14 17.06
CA ASN A 150 3.75 9.53 17.29
C ASN A 150 2.84 10.47 16.51
N THR A 151 1.99 11.21 17.21
CA THR A 151 1.13 12.23 16.60
C THR A 151 1.89 13.52 16.29
N GLY A 152 3.14 13.63 16.75
CA GLY A 152 4.03 14.80 16.70
C GLY A 152 4.74 15.05 15.36
N ASP A 153 4.62 14.10 14.41
CA ASP A 153 5.47 14.05 13.22
C ASP A 153 4.70 13.74 11.93
N THR A 154 5.41 13.79 10.80
CA THR A 154 4.92 13.41 9.47
C THR A 154 5.11 11.93 9.14
N GLY A 155 5.53 11.11 10.12
CA GLY A 155 5.69 9.67 9.98
C GLY A 155 4.36 8.97 9.71
N THR A 156 4.41 7.66 9.49
CA THR A 156 3.22 6.82 9.31
C THR A 156 3.23 5.62 10.26
N ASP A 157 4.15 5.63 11.23
CA ASP A 157 4.36 4.51 12.15
C ASP A 157 3.09 4.22 12.95
N PRO A 158 2.48 3.03 12.77
CA PRO A 158 1.26 2.70 13.48
C PRO A 158 1.54 2.49 14.97
N ILE A 159 0.52 2.66 15.80
CA ILE A 159 0.57 2.39 17.24
C ILE A 159 1.02 0.94 17.48
N LEU A 160 2.07 0.72 18.27
CA LEU A 160 2.62 -0.63 18.49
C LEU A 160 2.11 -1.30 19.77
N GLY A 161 1.49 -0.52 20.68
CA GLY A 161 1.03 -0.98 21.99
C GLY A 161 -0.45 -1.34 22.01
N GLY A 162 -0.84 -2.21 22.95
CA GLY A 162 -2.23 -2.59 23.22
C GLY A 162 -2.75 -3.80 22.44
N PHE A 163 -1.86 -4.50 21.73
CA PHE A 163 -2.19 -5.76 21.04
C PHE A 163 -1.32 -6.91 21.55
N PRO A 164 -1.76 -8.17 21.39
CA PRO A 164 -1.03 -9.34 21.86
C PRO A 164 0.36 -9.54 21.20
N ALA A 165 0.67 -8.84 20.11
CA ALA A 165 1.93 -8.98 19.39
C ALA A 165 2.41 -7.66 18.74
N PRO A 166 3.72 -7.39 18.68
CA PRO A 166 4.30 -6.18 18.08
C PRO A 166 4.09 -6.07 16.56
N ASN A 167 3.86 -7.21 15.87
CA ASN A 167 3.53 -7.26 14.44
C ASN A 167 2.05 -7.51 14.20
N TYR A 168 1.18 -7.26 15.20
CA TYR A 168 -0.24 -7.52 15.06
C TYR A 168 -0.78 -6.93 13.76
N TRP A 169 -0.34 -5.75 13.35
CA TRP A 169 -0.82 -5.06 12.14
C TRP A 169 -0.37 -5.61 10.81
N SER A 170 0.78 -6.27 10.80
CA SER A 170 1.36 -6.72 9.54
C SER A 170 0.51 -7.87 9.00
N PRO A 171 -0.08 -7.73 7.80
CA PRO A 171 -0.75 -8.85 7.19
C PRO A 171 0.28 -9.91 6.83
N ASP A 172 -0.15 -11.15 7.01
CA ASP A 172 0.58 -12.33 6.57
C ASP A 172 0.39 -12.56 5.07
N TRP A 173 1.38 -13.16 4.41
CA TRP A 173 1.33 -13.43 2.99
C TRP A 173 0.42 -14.61 2.68
N VAL A 174 -0.52 -14.39 1.78
CA VAL A 174 -1.19 -15.46 1.04
C VAL A 174 -0.29 -15.85 -0.11
N ILE A 175 0.16 -17.11 -0.12
CA ILE A 175 1.00 -17.64 -1.20
C ILE A 175 0.08 -18.25 -2.25
N VAL A 176 0.25 -17.80 -3.49
CA VAL A 176 -0.47 -18.33 -4.64
C VAL A 176 0.41 -19.36 -5.33
N THR A 177 -0.08 -20.59 -5.39
CA THR A 177 0.57 -21.71 -6.07
C THR A 177 -0.09 -21.96 -7.42
N ARG A 178 0.44 -22.87 -8.25
CA ARG A 178 -0.22 -23.28 -9.50
C ARG A 178 -1.60 -23.91 -9.27
N ASN A 179 -1.83 -24.49 -8.10
CA ASN A 179 -3.13 -25.02 -7.69
C ASN A 179 -4.03 -24.00 -6.99
N GLY A 180 -3.58 -22.74 -6.89
CA GLY A 180 -4.30 -21.65 -6.22
C GLY A 180 -3.70 -21.26 -4.86
N PRO A 181 -4.39 -20.36 -4.13
CA PRO A 181 -3.93 -19.88 -2.83
C PRO A 181 -3.97 -20.98 -1.77
N GLN A 182 -2.86 -21.17 -1.06
CA GLN A 182 -2.75 -22.17 0.00
C GLN A 182 -1.97 -21.61 1.20
N ALA A 183 -2.43 -21.95 2.41
CA ALA A 183 -1.74 -21.61 3.64
C ALA A 183 -0.64 -22.63 3.96
N PHE A 184 0.50 -22.14 4.44
CA PHE A 184 1.64 -22.93 4.87
C PHE A 184 2.11 -22.52 6.26
N PRO A 185 2.59 -23.47 7.10
CA PRO A 185 3.07 -23.17 8.45
C PRO A 185 4.45 -22.47 8.47
N SER A 186 5.18 -22.51 7.36
CA SER A 186 6.47 -21.85 7.15
C SER A 186 6.79 -21.85 5.65
N TRP A 187 7.89 -21.20 5.26
CA TRP A 187 8.44 -21.39 3.92
C TRP A 187 8.80 -22.88 3.69
N LEU A 188 8.43 -23.42 2.53
CA LEU A 188 8.75 -24.79 2.12
C LEU A 188 9.58 -24.76 0.83
N ASN A 189 10.56 -25.66 0.72
CA ASN A 189 11.40 -25.75 -0.49
C ASN A 189 10.60 -26.09 -1.76
N SER A 190 9.48 -26.80 -1.61
CA SER A 190 8.55 -27.08 -2.71
C SER A 190 7.93 -25.81 -3.32
N LEU A 191 7.90 -24.69 -2.61
CA LEU A 191 7.43 -23.42 -3.16
C LEU A 191 8.41 -22.85 -4.20
N ALA A 192 9.70 -23.18 -4.10
CA ALA A 192 10.74 -22.73 -5.01
C ALA A 192 11.02 -23.70 -6.17
N ASP A 193 10.55 -24.95 -6.06
CA ASP A 193 10.75 -25.98 -7.08
C ASP A 193 9.88 -25.70 -8.32
N SER A 194 10.51 -25.22 -9.39
CA SER A 194 9.85 -24.81 -10.63
C SER A 194 9.44 -25.97 -11.54
N THR A 195 9.70 -27.23 -11.14
CA THR A 195 9.38 -28.43 -11.91
C THR A 195 7.92 -28.38 -12.42
N PRO A 196 7.66 -28.68 -13.70
CA PRO A 196 6.31 -28.60 -14.28
C PRO A 196 5.22 -29.36 -13.52
N ALA A 197 5.56 -30.53 -12.98
CA ALA A 197 4.65 -31.39 -12.21
C ALA A 197 4.34 -30.87 -10.80
N ASN A 198 5.09 -29.89 -10.29
CA ASN A 198 4.88 -29.37 -8.95
C ASN A 198 3.75 -28.31 -8.93
N GLY A 199 2.55 -28.75 -8.56
CA GLY A 199 1.40 -27.86 -8.36
C GLY A 199 1.56 -26.87 -7.20
N GLY A 200 2.46 -27.14 -6.26
CA GLY A 200 2.77 -26.29 -5.10
C GLY A 200 3.76 -25.16 -5.39
N TYR A 201 4.32 -25.07 -6.60
CA TYR A 201 5.22 -24.00 -6.99
C TYR A 201 4.57 -22.62 -6.80
N ALA A 202 5.22 -21.73 -6.06
CA ALA A 202 4.73 -20.38 -5.81
C ALA A 202 4.84 -19.53 -7.09
N ILE A 203 3.69 -19.07 -7.58
CA ILE A 203 3.60 -18.17 -8.74
C ILE A 203 3.51 -16.70 -8.33
N GLY A 204 3.14 -16.44 -7.08
CA GLY A 204 3.00 -15.11 -6.54
C GLY A 204 2.61 -15.12 -5.07
N ARG A 205 2.50 -13.93 -4.49
CA ARG A 205 1.96 -13.72 -3.15
C ARG A 205 1.25 -12.39 -3.07
N TYR A 206 0.25 -12.31 -2.22
CA TYR A 206 -0.43 -11.07 -1.90
C TYR A 206 -0.72 -11.00 -0.40
N ALA A 207 -0.94 -9.79 0.08
CA ALA A 207 -1.30 -9.49 1.45
C ALA A 207 -2.40 -8.43 1.38
N TYR A 208 -3.37 -8.49 2.27
CA TYR A 208 -4.52 -7.57 2.21
C TYR A 208 -4.91 -7.08 3.60
N ALA A 209 -5.43 -5.86 3.62
CA ALA A 209 -6.20 -5.28 4.71
C ALA A 209 -7.38 -4.55 4.08
N VAL A 210 -8.59 -4.83 4.56
CA VAL A 210 -9.85 -4.32 4.05
C VAL A 210 -10.45 -3.44 5.11
N TYR A 211 -10.74 -2.20 4.73
CA TYR A 211 -11.32 -1.21 5.60
C TYR A 211 -12.72 -0.82 5.13
N ASP A 212 -13.60 -0.52 6.09
CA ASP A 212 -14.91 0.07 5.88
C ASP A 212 -14.77 1.59 5.85
N GLU A 213 -14.95 2.16 4.66
CA GLU A 213 -14.88 3.61 4.44
C GLU A 213 -16.27 4.26 4.37
N ALA A 214 -17.36 3.50 4.44
CA ALA A 214 -18.72 4.02 4.28
C ALA A 214 -19.13 4.98 5.43
N GLY A 215 -18.46 4.90 6.57
CA GLY A 215 -18.66 5.79 7.72
C GLY A 215 -17.68 6.96 7.80
N LEU A 216 -16.82 7.18 6.80
CA LEU A 216 -15.86 8.28 6.82
C LEU A 216 -16.53 9.60 6.41
N LEU A 217 -16.23 10.64 7.18
CA LEU A 217 -16.64 12.00 6.86
C LEU A 217 -15.66 12.63 5.86
N ASP A 218 -16.18 13.17 4.76
CA ASP A 218 -15.38 14.03 3.88
C ASP A 218 -15.01 15.32 4.62
N MET A 219 -13.72 15.48 4.88
CA MET A 219 -13.17 16.65 5.57
C MET A 219 -13.42 17.96 4.80
N ASN A 220 -13.66 17.89 3.49
CA ASN A 220 -14.05 19.06 2.71
C ASN A 220 -15.43 19.59 3.10
N ALA A 221 -16.34 18.70 3.56
CA ALA A 221 -17.70 19.04 4.00
C ALA A 221 -17.78 19.42 5.50
N ALA A 222 -16.74 19.11 6.28
CA ALA A 222 -16.70 19.32 7.73
C ALA A 222 -16.60 20.80 8.14
N GLY A 223 -17.42 21.24 9.11
CA GLY A 223 -17.13 22.45 9.87
C GLY A 223 -18.26 23.07 10.70
N LEU A 224 -17.82 23.85 11.70
CA LEU A 224 -18.07 25.27 11.87
C LEU A 224 -16.78 25.82 12.50
N PRO A 225 -16.02 26.74 11.88
CA PRO A 225 -14.87 27.32 12.56
C PRO A 225 -15.33 28.15 13.76
N SER A 226 -14.67 27.92 14.90
CA SER A 226 -14.56 28.92 15.96
C SER A 226 -13.16 29.55 15.84
N PRO A 227 -13.07 30.89 15.73
CA PRO A 227 -14.18 31.86 15.70
C PRO A 227 -14.95 31.87 14.37
N THR A 228 -16.17 32.41 14.41
CA THR A 228 -17.03 32.63 13.23
C THR A 228 -16.27 33.37 12.12
N PRO A 229 -16.30 32.90 10.86
CA PRO A 229 -15.58 33.56 9.75
C PRO A 229 -16.12 34.96 9.48
N GLY A 230 -15.26 35.85 9.00
CA GLY A 230 -15.69 37.16 8.52
C GLY A 230 -16.52 37.06 7.23
N VAL A 231 -17.36 38.06 6.96
CA VAL A 231 -18.19 38.13 5.74
C VAL A 231 -17.37 38.05 4.44
N ALA A 232 -16.13 38.54 4.44
CA ALA A 232 -15.20 38.46 3.32
C ALA A 232 -14.66 37.05 3.06
N ASP A 233 -14.66 36.18 4.07
CA ASP A 233 -14.21 34.79 3.97
C ASP A 233 -15.36 33.88 3.53
N ILE A 234 -16.58 34.18 3.98
CA ILE A 234 -17.82 33.56 3.50
C ILE A 234 -18.02 33.88 2.01
N GLY A 235 -17.83 35.14 1.61
CA GLY A 235 -17.99 35.58 0.22
C GLY A 235 -16.94 34.99 -0.74
N ARG A 236 -15.73 34.67 -0.27
CA ARG A 236 -14.67 34.04 -1.08
C ARG A 236 -14.82 32.53 -1.24
N LYS A 237 -15.42 31.84 -0.26
CA LYS A 237 -15.41 30.36 -0.20
C LYS A 237 -16.81 29.70 -0.29
N GLY A 238 -17.89 30.48 -0.22
CA GLY A 238 -19.27 29.96 -0.26
C GLY A 238 -19.74 29.37 1.08
N VAL A 239 -20.77 28.51 1.10
CA VAL A 239 -21.17 27.74 2.30
C VAL A 239 -20.06 26.75 2.63
N ILE A 240 -19.25 27.06 3.65
CA ILE A 240 -17.95 26.39 3.90
C ILE A 240 -18.02 25.16 4.82
N ALA A 241 -19.21 24.71 5.20
CA ALA A 241 -19.38 23.54 6.05
C ALA A 241 -20.83 23.09 6.06
N LEU A 242 -21.06 21.83 5.73
CA LEU A 242 -22.39 21.19 5.81
C LEU A 242 -22.49 20.25 7.01
N ALA A 243 -21.36 19.77 7.53
CA ALA A 243 -21.32 18.79 8.62
C ALA A 243 -20.80 19.40 9.93
N ASP A 244 -21.67 19.47 10.94
CA ASP A 244 -21.32 19.87 12.31
C ASP A 244 -20.52 18.77 13.01
N LEU A 245 -19.25 19.06 13.29
CA LEU A 245 -18.34 18.12 13.95
C LEU A 245 -18.57 18.00 15.46
N THR A 246 -19.33 18.90 16.08
CA THR A 246 -19.67 18.81 17.52
C THR A 246 -20.57 17.62 17.80
N ALA A 247 -21.37 17.21 16.82
CA ALA A 247 -22.22 16.02 16.90
C ALA A 247 -21.44 14.70 16.76
N MET A 248 -20.18 14.75 16.30
CA MET A 248 -19.35 13.55 16.13
C MET A 248 -18.96 12.96 17.49
N LYS A 249 -19.15 11.65 17.66
CA LYS A 249 -18.71 10.93 18.87
C LYS A 249 -17.33 10.31 18.61
N ILE A 250 -16.33 10.66 19.41
CA ILE A 250 -14.99 10.01 19.40
C ILE A 250 -15.04 8.69 20.18
N THR A 251 -15.82 8.66 21.26
CA THR A 251 -16.17 7.46 22.01
C THR A 251 -17.69 7.46 22.27
N PRO A 252 -18.30 6.36 22.73
CA PRO A 252 -19.72 6.34 23.07
C PRO A 252 -20.16 7.49 24.01
N THR A 253 -19.22 8.02 24.79
CA THR A 253 -19.44 9.06 25.81
C THR A 253 -18.68 10.36 25.57
N SER A 254 -17.87 10.49 24.51
CA SER A 254 -17.05 11.69 24.29
C SER A 254 -17.18 12.27 22.87
N GLN A 255 -17.16 13.59 22.80
CA GLN A 255 -17.16 14.38 21.57
C GLN A 255 -15.80 15.11 21.44
N PRO A 256 -15.40 15.53 20.22
CA PRO A 256 -14.21 16.35 20.04
C PRO A 256 -14.27 17.63 20.86
N SER A 257 -13.16 18.01 21.48
CA SER A 257 -13.06 19.33 22.10
C SER A 257 -13.15 20.43 21.05
N ALA A 258 -13.70 21.59 21.42
CA ALA A 258 -13.74 22.75 20.54
C ALA A 258 -12.34 23.13 19.99
N SER A 259 -11.29 22.94 20.79
CA SER A 259 -9.90 23.16 20.37
C SER A 259 -9.44 22.17 19.29
N ALA A 260 -9.81 20.88 19.38
CA ALA A 260 -9.49 19.89 18.36
C ALA A 260 -10.25 20.18 17.05
N LEU A 261 -11.52 20.57 17.16
CA LEU A 261 -12.33 20.98 16.00
C LEU A 261 -11.73 22.20 15.29
N SER A 262 -11.36 23.23 16.04
CA SER A 262 -10.70 24.41 15.47
C SER A 262 -9.38 24.06 14.79
N LYS A 263 -8.57 23.14 15.33
CA LYS A 263 -7.33 22.69 14.67
C LYS A 263 -7.58 21.97 13.35
N ILE A 264 -8.57 21.08 13.28
CA ILE A 264 -8.93 20.35 12.05
C ILE A 264 -9.43 21.31 10.96
N VAL A 265 -10.30 22.24 11.34
CA VAL A 265 -10.84 23.24 10.41
C VAL A 265 -9.75 24.22 9.97
N ALA A 266 -8.82 24.58 10.86
CA ALA A 266 -7.66 25.41 10.54
C ALA A 266 -6.72 24.73 9.54
N TRP A 267 -6.40 23.45 9.74
CA TRP A 267 -5.60 22.67 8.79
C TRP A 267 -6.22 22.67 7.39
N ARG A 268 -7.52 22.37 7.27
CA ARG A 268 -8.24 22.40 5.99
C ARG A 268 -8.18 23.77 5.33
N ASN A 269 -8.35 24.82 6.13
CA ASN A 269 -8.47 26.18 5.64
C ASN A 269 -7.14 26.94 5.54
N TYR A 270 -6.01 26.30 5.89
CA TYR A 270 -4.70 26.94 6.06
C TYR A 270 -4.30 27.84 4.88
N ALA A 271 -4.53 27.37 3.65
CA ALA A 271 -4.18 28.12 2.44
C ALA A 271 -5.19 29.20 2.03
N SER A 272 -6.41 29.19 2.58
CA SER A 272 -7.54 29.99 2.11
C SER A 272 -8.09 31.00 3.11
N LEU A 273 -7.81 30.84 4.41
CA LEU A 273 -8.12 31.82 5.46
C LEU A 273 -6.82 32.49 5.92
N PRO A 274 -6.49 33.72 5.48
CA PRO A 274 -5.46 34.51 6.13
C PRO A 274 -5.98 34.87 7.54
N SER A 275 -5.45 34.21 8.56
CA SER A 275 -6.01 34.25 9.90
C SER A 275 -5.91 35.64 10.54
N THR A 276 -7.04 36.25 10.91
CA THR A 276 -7.10 37.34 11.91
C THR A 276 -7.20 36.80 13.34
N GLY A 277 -7.23 35.48 13.51
CA GLY A 277 -7.24 34.79 14.81
C GLY A 277 -6.01 33.90 14.99
N VAL A 278 -5.52 33.80 16.23
CA VAL A 278 -4.44 32.87 16.59
C VAL A 278 -4.98 31.44 16.49
N PHE A 279 -4.66 30.73 15.41
CA PHE A 279 -4.85 29.28 15.40
C PHE A 279 -3.84 28.68 16.40
N PRO A 280 -4.27 27.76 17.30
CA PRO A 280 -3.33 27.04 18.13
C PRO A 280 -2.35 26.29 17.23
N SER A 281 -1.05 26.49 17.46
CA SER A 281 0.02 25.90 16.67
C SER A 281 -0.18 24.39 16.51
N SER A 282 -0.13 23.98 15.23
CA SER A 282 0.04 22.66 14.63
C SER A 282 -0.73 21.44 15.19
N ILE A 283 -1.16 20.58 14.26
CA ILE A 283 -1.27 19.11 14.46
C ILE A 283 -0.01 18.46 13.84
N LEU A 284 1.12 19.11 14.02
CA LEU A 284 2.43 18.50 13.90
C LEU A 284 2.88 18.44 15.34
#